data_AF-A0A1Q8RWT1-F1
#
_entry.id   AF-A0A1Q8RWT1-F1
#
_cell.length_a   1.000
_cell.length_b   1.000
_cell.length_c   1.000
_cell.angle_alpha   90.00
_cell.angle_beta   90.00
_cell.angle_gamma   90.00
#
_symmetry.space_group_name_H-M   'P 1'
#
loop_
_entity.id
_entity.type
_entity.pdbx_description
1 polymer ?
#
loop_
_entity_poly.entity_id
_entity_poly.type
_entity_poly.pdbx_seq_one_letter_code
_entity_poly.pdbx_strand_id
1 'polypeptide(L)'
;MADSPLPSASQATDGDVAMAEADASATATDVKKEVRLDELFADADSDDDEFPSSKPQEIPVSSPPGSAMPLSSTDITELKASDPEVMRSFYQRLFPWRYLFQWLNHSPSPTNDFGHREFAFTLQNDAYLRYQSFATHELLRKDVLRLMPSRFEIGPVYSTNPRDRKTLRNASAFKPLAKELCFDIDLTDYDDIRTCCDKANICNKCWQFITMAIKVVDVALREDFGFKHIMWVYSGRRGAHAWVCDKKARTMGDQMRRSIAGYLEVIKGGAQSGKKVNLWRPLHPHLARSLETLKSHFVEDVLEAQDPWASNERAERLLQLLPDKNLNDSLRKKWDAAPGRSSTSKWADIDVVAKSGASKNLDAKALLESKQDIVLEYTYPRLDIEVSKKLNHLLKSPFVVHPGTGRVCVPIDTKRLEEFDPLGVPTVQSLLAEIDAWKGGDGEGGEAGPQQKGVQDWEKTSLKPYVEQFRSFVIGLMKDERDVKVKREREEDGMDF
;
A
#
# COMPACT_ATOMS: atom_id res chain seq x y z
N MET A 1 -54.57 -48.80 -12.25
CA MET A 1 -55.07 -49.85 -11.34
C MET A 1 -53.88 -50.70 -10.92
N ALA A 2 -53.84 -51.07 -9.63
CA ALA A 2 -52.77 -51.71 -8.84
C ALA A 2 -51.58 -50.78 -8.50
N ASP A 3 -51.50 -50.17 -7.31
CA ASP A 3 -51.08 -50.71 -5.97
C ASP A 3 -49.58 -51.07 -5.92
N SER A 4 -48.77 -50.80 -4.89
CA SER A 4 -48.80 -50.02 -3.64
C SER A 4 -47.39 -50.18 -2.98
N PRO A 5 -47.04 -49.48 -1.88
CA PRO A 5 -45.65 -49.16 -1.47
C PRO A 5 -45.04 -49.94 -0.27
N LEU A 6 -43.79 -49.58 0.08
CA LEU A 6 -42.97 -49.79 1.33
C LEU A 6 -43.76 -49.77 2.67
N PRO A 7 -43.27 -50.22 3.88
CA PRO A 7 -41.91 -49.95 4.46
C PRO A 7 -41.33 -50.90 5.58
N SER A 8 -40.13 -50.51 6.07
CA SER A 8 -39.51 -50.67 7.43
C SER A 8 -39.17 -52.03 8.06
N ALA A 9 -37.98 -52.14 8.67
CA ALA A 9 -37.69 -53.06 9.78
C ALA A 9 -36.53 -52.57 10.67
N SER A 10 -36.62 -52.92 11.95
CA SER A 10 -35.84 -52.49 13.13
C SER A 10 -35.23 -53.70 13.87
N GLN A 11 -34.08 -53.47 14.54
CA GLN A 11 -33.56 -54.06 15.81
C GLN A 11 -33.37 -55.59 16.04
N ALA A 12 -32.20 -55.94 16.62
CA ALA A 12 -31.91 -57.00 17.62
C ALA A 12 -30.44 -56.77 18.12
N THR A 13 -30.02 -56.58 19.39
CA THR A 13 -30.03 -57.38 20.67
C THR A 13 -29.29 -58.72 20.56
N ASP A 14 -28.41 -59.23 21.45
CA ASP A 14 -27.68 -58.80 22.67
C ASP A 14 -26.82 -60.02 23.14
N GLY A 15 -25.75 -59.81 23.93
CA GLY A 15 -25.08 -60.77 24.85
C GLY A 15 -24.05 -61.80 24.32
N ASP A 16 -23.02 -62.27 25.04
CA ASP A 16 -22.40 -61.93 26.35
C ASP A 16 -21.13 -62.83 26.56
N VAL A 17 -20.38 -62.61 27.66
CA VAL A 17 -19.52 -63.54 28.45
C VAL A 17 -17.97 -63.37 28.49
N ALA A 18 -17.52 -62.74 29.60
CA ALA A 18 -16.48 -63.10 30.62
C ALA A 18 -14.98 -63.28 30.24
N MET A 19 -13.94 -63.09 31.07
CA MET A 19 -13.65 -62.66 32.47
C MET A 19 -12.10 -62.70 32.64
N ALA A 20 -11.49 -61.82 33.45
CA ALA A 20 -10.42 -62.09 34.44
C ALA A 20 -9.45 -60.90 34.66
N GLU A 21 -9.33 -60.51 35.92
CA GLU A 21 -8.56 -59.39 36.49
C GLU A 21 -7.09 -59.74 36.82
N ALA A 22 -6.25 -58.70 36.96
CA ALA A 22 -5.26 -58.60 38.03
C ALA A 22 -4.90 -57.13 38.35
N ASP A 23 -5.20 -56.75 39.60
CA ASP A 23 -4.76 -55.65 40.50
C ASP A 23 -3.35 -55.05 40.27
N ALA A 24 -2.96 -53.82 40.69
CA ALA A 24 -3.53 -52.88 41.65
C ALA A 24 -2.91 -51.46 41.53
N SER A 25 -3.70 -50.46 41.93
CA SER A 25 -3.38 -49.25 42.74
C SER A 25 -2.32 -48.24 42.24
N ALA A 26 -2.56 -46.91 42.15
CA ALA A 26 -3.25 -46.09 43.13
C ALA A 26 -3.91 -44.80 42.58
N THR A 27 -5.15 -44.58 43.05
CA THR A 27 -5.81 -43.31 43.48
C THR A 27 -5.88 -42.12 42.50
N ALA A 28 -7.07 -41.87 41.92
CA ALA A 28 -8.18 -41.04 42.44
C ALA A 28 -8.03 -39.55 42.01
N THR A 29 -8.97 -38.82 41.41
CA THR A 29 -10.44 -38.95 41.26
C THR A 29 -10.88 -37.96 40.15
N ASP A 30 -11.42 -38.51 39.08
CA ASP A 30 -12.72 -38.29 38.44
C ASP A 30 -13.47 -36.93 38.32
N VAL A 31 -14.12 -36.85 37.15
CA VAL A 31 -15.30 -36.11 36.64
C VAL A 31 -15.24 -34.60 36.30
N LYS A 32 -15.06 -34.40 34.98
CA LYS A 32 -15.78 -33.52 34.02
C LYS A 32 -16.65 -32.37 34.55
N LYS A 33 -16.42 -31.17 34.00
CA LYS A 33 -17.47 -30.21 33.65
C LYS A 33 -17.15 -29.48 32.35
N GLU A 34 -18.20 -29.29 31.55
CA GLU A 34 -18.24 -28.64 30.23
C GLU A 34 -17.63 -27.23 30.23
N VAL A 35 -16.82 -26.93 29.22
CA VAL A 35 -16.22 -25.60 29.01
C VAL A 35 -17.15 -24.77 28.11
N ARG A 36 -17.67 -23.66 28.66
CA ARG A 36 -18.26 -22.56 27.88
C ARG A 36 -17.16 -21.63 27.37
N LEU A 37 -17.30 -21.16 26.15
CA LEU A 37 -16.25 -20.62 25.29
C LEU A 37 -16.01 -19.10 25.43
N ASP A 38 -16.31 -18.49 26.58
CA ASP A 38 -16.37 -17.02 26.72
C ASP A 38 -15.41 -16.41 27.77
N GLU A 39 -14.42 -17.14 28.29
CA GLU A 39 -13.49 -16.62 29.33
C GLU A 39 -11.99 -16.85 29.04
N LEU A 40 -11.55 -16.80 27.77
CA LEU A 40 -10.15 -17.10 27.41
C LEU A 40 -9.27 -15.90 27.02
N PHE A 41 -9.73 -14.66 27.14
CA PHE A 41 -8.87 -13.49 26.90
C PHE A 41 -9.17 -12.33 27.85
N ALA A 42 -8.78 -12.50 29.11
CA ALA A 42 -8.45 -11.38 30.00
C ALA A 42 -6.98 -11.51 30.41
N ASP A 43 -6.29 -10.37 30.36
CA ASP A 43 -5.00 -10.05 30.96
C ASP A 43 -3.72 -10.56 30.28
N ALA A 44 -3.18 -9.72 29.40
CA ALA A 44 -1.75 -9.41 29.32
C ALA A 44 -1.55 -8.14 28.48
N ASP A 45 -1.32 -7.01 29.15
CA ASP A 45 -0.28 -6.01 28.83
C ASP A 45 -0.47 -4.80 29.75
N SER A 46 0.03 -4.98 30.97
CA SER A 46 0.44 -3.93 31.89
C SER A 46 1.93 -3.70 31.65
N ASP A 47 2.30 -2.50 31.24
CA ASP A 47 3.51 -1.79 31.66
C ASP A 47 3.43 -0.35 31.12
N ASP A 48 2.62 0.45 31.81
CA ASP A 48 2.62 1.92 31.75
C ASP A 48 3.55 2.41 32.88
N ASP A 49 4.78 2.83 32.54
CA ASP A 49 5.60 3.59 33.48
C ASP A 49 5.22 5.08 33.42
N GLU A 50 4.69 5.51 34.56
CA GLU A 50 4.11 6.80 34.92
C GLU A 50 5.20 7.81 35.32
N PHE A 51 5.15 9.06 34.82
CA PHE A 51 5.68 10.22 35.56
C PHE A 51 4.84 11.49 35.33
N PRO A 52 4.75 12.39 36.34
CA PRO A 52 3.59 13.26 36.52
C PRO A 52 3.73 14.66 35.91
N SER A 53 2.55 15.21 35.60
CA SER A 53 2.27 16.58 35.18
C SER A 53 2.62 17.61 36.25
N SER A 54 3.37 18.66 35.88
CA SER A 54 3.57 19.87 36.69
C SER A 54 2.94 21.10 36.01
N LYS A 55 2.08 21.80 36.76
CA LYS A 55 1.42 23.08 36.43
C LYS A 55 2.41 24.27 36.43
N PRO A 56 2.04 25.43 35.82
CA PRO A 56 2.98 26.47 35.42
C PRO A 56 3.34 27.45 36.54
N GLN A 57 4.61 27.92 36.54
CA GLN A 57 5.07 29.05 37.35
C GLN A 57 5.10 30.34 36.51
N GLU A 58 4.51 31.41 37.05
CA GLU A 58 4.56 32.79 36.56
C GLU A 58 5.86 33.50 36.99
N ILE A 59 6.59 34.16 36.08
CA ILE A 59 7.39 35.39 36.33
C ILE A 59 7.54 36.19 34.99
N PRO A 60 7.95 37.48 34.97
CA PRO A 60 7.13 38.64 34.60
C PRO A 60 7.45 39.22 33.20
N VAL A 61 6.58 40.14 32.77
CA VAL A 61 6.58 40.86 31.48
C VAL A 61 7.62 42.00 31.44
N SER A 62 8.44 42.07 30.38
CA SER A 62 9.07 43.32 29.91
C SER A 62 9.52 43.30 28.43
N SER A 63 8.75 44.02 27.59
CA SER A 63 9.07 44.91 26.42
C SER A 63 10.02 44.48 25.24
N PRO A 64 10.04 45.19 24.08
CA PRO A 64 9.62 44.70 22.75
C PRO A 64 10.77 44.23 21.83
N PRO A 65 10.49 43.61 20.66
CA PRO A 65 11.50 42.94 19.85
C PRO A 65 12.39 43.92 19.10
N GLY A 66 13.66 43.96 19.47
CA GLY A 66 14.72 44.56 18.66
C GLY A 66 15.07 43.64 17.49
N SER A 67 14.98 44.20 16.29
CA SER A 67 15.84 43.95 15.12
C SER A 67 16.33 42.51 14.90
N ALA A 68 15.66 41.80 13.99
CA ALA A 68 16.15 40.54 13.44
C ALA A 68 17.54 40.74 12.82
N MET A 69 18.54 40.07 13.38
CA MET A 69 19.84 39.84 12.74
C MET A 69 19.67 38.82 11.61
N PRO A 70 20.41 38.93 10.50
CA PRO A 70 20.32 37.98 9.40
C PRO A 70 20.88 36.62 9.84
N LEU A 71 20.12 35.55 9.57
CA LEU A 71 20.55 34.15 9.73
C LEU A 71 21.87 33.95 8.99
N SER A 72 22.85 33.34 9.66
CA SER A 72 24.12 32.96 9.05
C SER A 72 23.87 32.01 7.88
N SER A 73 24.54 32.28 6.76
CA SER A 73 24.50 31.53 5.51
C SER A 73 25.17 30.16 5.63
N THR A 74 24.56 29.24 6.39
CA THR A 74 24.84 27.82 6.23
C THR A 74 24.16 27.39 4.93
N ASP A 75 24.93 26.88 3.97
CA ASP A 75 24.38 26.42 2.70
C ASP A 75 23.48 25.20 2.98
N ILE A 76 22.16 25.40 2.88
CA ILE A 76 21.12 24.38 3.16
C ILE A 76 21.35 23.12 2.30
N THR A 77 22.07 23.26 1.18
CA THR A 77 22.42 22.14 0.29
C THR A 77 23.43 21.17 0.89
N GLU A 78 24.22 21.58 1.88
CA GLU A 78 25.18 20.72 2.59
C GLU A 78 24.54 19.92 3.74
N LEU A 79 23.32 20.30 4.16
CA LEU A 79 22.62 19.63 5.26
C LEU A 79 21.97 18.31 4.81
N LYS A 80 21.91 17.36 5.75
CA LYS A 80 21.21 16.08 5.53
C LYS A 80 19.71 16.33 5.34
N ALA A 81 19.06 15.48 4.54
CA ALA A 81 17.62 15.61 4.30
C ALA A 81 16.78 15.49 5.57
N SER A 82 17.27 14.71 6.54
CA SER A 82 16.64 14.53 7.85
C SER A 82 16.88 15.69 8.81
N ASP A 83 17.66 16.70 8.42
CA ASP A 83 17.93 17.86 9.26
C ASP A 83 16.62 18.63 9.57
N PRO A 84 16.32 18.93 10.85
CA PRO A 84 15.10 19.63 11.22
C PRO A 84 14.90 20.99 10.52
N GLU A 85 15.97 21.72 10.17
CA GLU A 85 15.90 23.02 9.50
C GLU A 85 15.52 22.87 8.02
N VAL A 86 16.09 21.88 7.35
CA VAL A 86 15.74 21.48 5.96
C VAL A 86 14.26 21.08 5.90
N MET A 87 13.84 20.19 6.79
CA MET A 87 12.46 19.71 6.85
C MET A 87 11.48 20.84 7.22
N ARG A 88 11.84 21.70 8.17
CA ARG A 88 11.06 22.89 8.53
C ARG A 88 10.85 23.81 7.34
N SER A 89 11.90 24.09 6.57
CA SER A 89 11.83 24.94 5.38
C SER A 89 10.88 24.36 4.33
N PHE A 90 10.96 23.06 4.07
CA PHE A 90 10.05 22.36 3.17
C PHE A 90 8.59 22.44 3.61
N TYR A 91 8.30 22.04 4.85
CA TYR A 91 6.92 22.06 5.36
C TYR A 91 6.37 23.49 5.50
N GLN A 92 7.22 24.49 5.68
CA GLN A 92 6.80 25.88 5.77
C GLN A 92 6.44 26.46 4.39
N ARG A 93 7.20 26.13 3.35
CA ARG A 93 7.18 26.85 2.07
C ARG A 93 6.61 26.04 0.89
N LEU A 94 6.88 24.73 0.86
CA LEU A 94 6.67 23.88 -0.32
C LEU A 94 5.50 22.91 -0.18
N PHE A 95 5.21 22.43 1.03
CA PHE A 95 4.18 21.42 1.23
C PHE A 95 2.77 21.93 0.85
N PRO A 96 1.99 21.20 0.03
CA PRO A 96 0.70 21.65 -0.51
C PRO A 96 -0.47 21.51 0.50
N TRP A 97 -0.37 22.18 1.65
CA TRP A 97 -1.30 22.05 2.79
C TRP A 97 -2.77 22.18 2.41
N ARG A 98 -3.10 23.18 1.60
CA ARG A 98 -4.48 23.46 1.17
C ARG A 98 -5.05 22.32 0.33
N TYR A 99 -4.27 21.77 -0.61
CA TYR A 99 -4.74 20.68 -1.46
C TYR A 99 -4.82 19.36 -0.69
N LEU A 100 -3.89 19.12 0.25
CA LEU A 100 -3.99 17.96 1.15
C LEU A 100 -5.30 18.00 1.96
N PHE A 101 -5.64 19.17 2.50
CA PHE A 101 -6.90 19.35 3.22
C PHE A 101 -8.12 19.18 2.32
N GLN A 102 -8.17 19.84 1.16
CA GLN A 102 -9.29 19.71 0.24
C GLN A 102 -9.51 18.27 -0.23
N TRP A 103 -8.42 17.51 -0.43
CA TRP A 103 -8.47 16.09 -0.72
C TRP A 103 -9.12 15.29 0.40
N LEU A 104 -8.65 15.44 1.64
CA LEU A 104 -9.08 14.64 2.78
C LEU A 104 -10.43 15.05 3.37
N ASN A 105 -10.80 16.32 3.16
CA ASN A 105 -12.04 16.93 3.63
C ASN A 105 -13.18 16.81 2.60
N HIS A 106 -12.85 16.45 1.35
CA HIS A 106 -13.78 16.31 0.21
C HIS A 106 -14.68 17.53 -0.04
N SER A 107 -14.26 18.70 0.43
CA SER A 107 -15.00 19.95 0.44
C SER A 107 -14.01 21.13 0.58
N PRO A 108 -14.32 22.32 0.02
CA PRO A 108 -13.52 23.51 0.24
C PRO A 108 -13.61 24.05 1.68
N SER A 109 -14.72 23.77 2.38
CA SER A 109 -14.97 24.25 3.76
C SER A 109 -14.87 23.10 4.75
N PRO A 110 -14.31 23.31 5.97
CA PRO A 110 -14.12 22.26 6.98
C PRO A 110 -15.37 21.43 7.26
N THR A 111 -15.18 20.11 7.33
CA THR A 111 -16.20 19.12 7.69
C THR A 111 -15.60 18.09 8.67
N ASN A 112 -16.44 17.16 9.13
CA ASN A 112 -15.98 16.05 9.96
C ASN A 112 -15.03 15.08 9.22
N ASP A 113 -15.03 15.07 7.88
CA ASP A 113 -14.10 14.23 7.10
C ASP A 113 -12.62 14.63 7.30
N PHE A 114 -12.38 15.87 7.74
CA PHE A 114 -11.06 16.31 8.22
C PHE A 114 -11.00 16.40 9.75
N GLY A 115 -12.03 17.00 10.39
CA GLY A 115 -12.07 17.22 11.84
C GLY A 115 -12.01 15.95 12.69
N HIS A 116 -12.56 14.84 12.19
CA HIS A 116 -12.55 13.54 12.88
C HIS A 116 -11.56 12.55 12.26
N ARG A 117 -10.68 13.02 11.37
CA ARG A 117 -9.67 12.17 10.75
C ARG A 117 -8.48 11.97 11.66
N GLU A 118 -8.04 10.71 11.80
CA GLU A 118 -6.79 10.40 12.46
C GLU A 118 -5.60 10.75 11.57
N PHE A 119 -4.63 11.41 12.18
CA PHE A 119 -3.25 11.50 11.73
C PHE A 119 -2.36 10.84 12.80
N ALA A 120 -1.30 10.17 12.34
CA ALA A 120 -0.25 9.67 13.21
C ALA A 120 1.08 10.32 12.85
N PHE A 121 1.83 10.78 13.85
CA PHE A 121 3.14 11.40 13.67
C PHE A 121 4.23 10.49 14.20
N THR A 122 5.24 10.20 13.38
CA THR A 122 6.50 9.61 13.85
C THR A 122 7.48 10.75 14.07
N LEU A 123 7.96 10.93 15.29
CA LEU A 123 8.94 11.96 15.62
C LEU A 123 10.38 11.51 15.26
N GLN A 124 11.35 12.41 15.40
CA GLN A 124 12.76 12.11 15.10
C GLN A 124 13.38 11.10 16.07
N ASN A 125 12.83 10.99 17.29
CA ASN A 125 13.21 10.00 18.29
C ASN A 125 12.36 8.71 18.21
N ASP A 126 11.74 8.46 17.06
CA ASP A 126 10.84 7.32 16.80
C ASP A 126 9.58 7.24 17.68
N ALA A 127 9.30 8.26 18.51
CA ALA A 127 8.04 8.33 19.24
C ALA A 127 6.85 8.39 18.26
N TYR A 128 5.87 7.52 18.48
CA TYR A 128 4.72 7.36 17.59
C TYR A 128 3.45 7.92 18.21
N LEU A 129 3.02 9.09 17.73
CA LEU A 129 1.87 9.82 18.25
C LEU A 129 0.63 9.55 17.39
N ARG A 130 -0.22 8.63 17.83
CA ARG A 130 -1.50 8.32 17.17
C ARG A 130 -2.64 9.24 17.58
N TYR A 131 -3.76 9.12 16.87
CA TYR A 131 -5.02 9.80 17.16
C TYR A 131 -4.90 11.33 17.24
N GLN A 132 -3.98 11.91 16.46
CA GLN A 132 -3.98 13.35 16.21
C GLN A 132 -5.12 13.66 15.24
N SER A 133 -5.70 14.84 15.36
CA SER A 133 -6.77 15.33 14.50
C SER A 133 -6.74 16.84 14.47
N PHE A 134 -7.30 17.42 13.41
CA PHE A 134 -7.23 18.84 13.13
C PHE A 134 -8.52 19.29 12.44
N ALA A 135 -9.05 20.45 12.80
CA ALA A 135 -10.22 21.00 12.11
C ALA A 135 -9.87 21.64 10.76
N THR A 136 -8.63 22.13 10.60
CA THR A 136 -8.18 22.83 9.39
C THR A 136 -6.71 22.54 9.05
N HIS A 137 -6.31 22.84 7.82
CA HIS A 137 -4.92 22.69 7.38
C HIS A 137 -3.92 23.60 8.12
N GLU A 138 -4.36 24.76 8.60
CA GLU A 138 -3.52 25.67 9.39
C GLU A 138 -3.15 25.06 10.74
N LEU A 139 -4.10 24.36 11.39
CA LEU A 139 -3.84 23.65 12.65
C LEU A 139 -2.90 22.46 12.44
N LEU A 140 -3.12 21.69 11.38
CA LEU A 140 -2.21 20.59 10.99
C LEU A 140 -0.80 21.14 10.71
N ARG A 141 -0.69 22.19 9.88
CA ARG A 141 0.57 22.85 9.55
C ARG A 141 1.28 23.36 10.80
N LYS A 142 0.56 24.00 11.72
CA LYS A 142 1.11 24.51 12.98
C LYS A 142 1.75 23.39 13.80
N ASP A 143 1.05 22.27 13.97
CA ASP A 143 1.56 21.15 14.75
C ASP A 143 2.70 20.41 14.05
N VAL A 144 2.65 20.24 12.73
CA VAL A 144 3.78 19.68 11.97
C VAL A 144 5.02 20.56 12.10
N LEU A 145 4.90 21.90 12.00
CA LEU A 145 6.04 22.82 12.18
C LEU A 145 6.55 22.89 13.63
N ARG A 146 5.69 22.59 14.61
CA ARG A 146 6.06 22.58 16.03
C ARG A 146 6.78 21.29 16.41
N LEU A 147 6.23 20.14 16.02
CA LEU A 147 6.74 18.81 16.40
C LEU A 147 7.82 18.29 15.46
N MET A 148 7.82 18.77 14.22
CA MET A 148 8.71 18.36 13.14
C MET A 148 8.88 16.83 12.98
N PRO A 149 7.77 16.11 12.70
CA PRO A 149 7.81 14.67 12.55
C PRO A 149 8.67 14.25 11.34
N SER A 150 9.34 13.11 11.46
CA SER A 150 10.09 12.49 10.36
C SER A 150 9.16 12.04 9.24
N ARG A 151 7.94 11.61 9.58
CA ARG A 151 6.83 11.35 8.67
C ARG A 151 5.50 11.48 9.40
N PHE A 152 4.43 11.64 8.63
CA PHE A 152 3.08 11.45 9.15
C PHE A 152 2.23 10.58 8.24
N GLU A 153 1.29 9.89 8.85
CA GLU A 153 0.41 8.90 8.25
C GLU A 153 -1.05 9.35 8.42
N ILE A 154 -1.88 8.95 7.46
CA ILE A 154 -3.28 9.31 7.37
C ILE A 154 -4.13 8.08 7.67
N GLY A 155 -5.01 8.23 8.66
CA GLY A 155 -5.93 7.21 9.13
C GLY A 155 -7.37 7.45 8.67
N PRO A 156 -8.32 6.73 9.26
CA PRO A 156 -9.74 6.89 8.95
C PRO A 156 -10.33 8.16 9.55
N VAL A 157 -11.49 8.52 9.03
CA VAL A 157 -12.47 9.40 9.66
C VAL A 157 -13.23 8.60 10.72
N TYR A 158 -13.25 9.08 11.95
CA TYR A 158 -13.96 8.47 13.06
C TYR A 158 -15.35 9.08 13.29
N SER A 159 -16.18 8.38 14.07
CA SER A 159 -17.47 8.87 14.55
C SER A 159 -17.38 10.13 15.40
N THR A 160 -16.27 10.32 16.11
CA THR A 160 -15.98 11.49 16.95
C THR A 160 -14.52 11.92 16.75
N ASN A 161 -14.16 13.07 17.30
CA ASN A 161 -12.78 13.55 17.32
C ASN A 161 -11.81 12.50 17.94
N PRO A 162 -10.79 12.03 17.20
CA PRO A 162 -9.80 11.06 17.70
C PRO A 162 -9.06 11.47 18.98
N ARG A 163 -8.85 12.77 19.20
CA ARG A 163 -8.16 13.29 20.40
C ARG A 163 -8.99 13.10 21.67
N ASP A 164 -10.31 13.06 21.53
CA ASP A 164 -11.25 12.94 22.64
C ASP A 164 -11.62 11.47 22.94
N ARG A 165 -10.99 10.49 22.26
CA ARG A 165 -11.35 9.07 22.39
C ARG A 165 -11.33 8.57 23.84
N LYS A 166 -10.42 9.09 24.66
CA LYS A 166 -10.24 8.68 26.07
C LYS A 166 -11.33 9.26 26.99
N THR A 167 -12.07 10.28 26.55
CA THR A 167 -13.14 10.91 27.34
C THR A 167 -14.53 10.33 27.05
N LEU A 168 -14.63 9.38 26.12
CA LEU A 168 -15.89 8.76 25.74
C LEU A 168 -16.34 7.74 26.80
N ARG A 169 -17.58 7.89 27.28
CA ARG A 169 -18.17 6.96 28.27
C ARG A 169 -18.36 5.56 27.71
N ASN A 170 -18.60 5.43 26.41
CA ASN A 170 -18.76 4.16 25.72
C ASN A 170 -17.69 4.04 24.64
N ALA A 171 -16.69 3.19 24.86
CA ALA A 171 -15.60 2.96 23.91
C ALA A 171 -16.10 2.45 22.54
N SER A 172 -17.20 1.68 22.50
CA SER A 172 -17.79 1.19 21.25
C SER A 172 -18.41 2.30 20.37
N ALA A 173 -18.62 3.50 20.93
CA ALA A 173 -19.04 4.66 20.17
C ALA A 173 -17.92 5.22 19.29
N PHE A 174 -16.64 4.95 19.61
CA PHE A 174 -15.48 5.35 18.82
C PHE A 174 -15.18 4.30 17.76
N LYS A 175 -15.62 4.54 16.52
CA LYS A 175 -15.43 3.60 15.42
C LYS A 175 -15.07 4.33 14.13
N PRO A 176 -14.26 3.69 13.28
CA PRO A 176 -13.87 4.28 12.02
C PRO A 176 -15.06 4.17 11.04
N LEU A 177 -15.36 5.25 10.32
CA LEU A 177 -16.53 5.37 9.44
C LEU A 177 -16.16 5.35 7.96
N ALA A 178 -15.07 6.04 7.62
CA ALA A 178 -14.63 6.15 6.24
C ALA A 178 -13.11 6.26 6.17
N LYS A 179 -12.52 5.66 5.14
CA LYS A 179 -11.11 5.81 4.77
C LYS A 179 -10.96 5.44 3.32
N GLU A 180 -10.15 6.16 2.57
CA GLU A 180 -9.71 5.75 1.24
C GLU A 180 -9.30 4.26 1.23
N LEU A 181 -9.63 3.52 0.17
CA LEU A 181 -9.11 2.16 -0.02
C LEU A 181 -7.67 2.29 -0.52
N CYS A 182 -6.74 1.70 0.22
CA CYS A 182 -5.32 1.84 -0.03
C CYS A 182 -4.69 0.52 -0.45
N PHE A 183 -3.68 0.60 -1.31
CA PHE A 183 -2.79 -0.51 -1.66
C PHE A 183 -1.36 -0.06 -1.50
N ASP A 184 -0.49 -0.95 -1.04
CA ASP A 184 0.95 -0.72 -0.92
C ASP A 184 1.72 -1.82 -1.66
N ILE A 185 2.74 -1.40 -2.40
CA ILE A 185 3.63 -2.25 -3.20
C ILE A 185 5.05 -1.83 -2.84
N ASP A 186 5.83 -2.74 -2.26
CA ASP A 186 7.26 -2.53 -1.95
C ASP A 186 8.12 -3.50 -2.75
N LEU A 187 9.21 -3.00 -3.35
CA LEU A 187 10.16 -3.81 -4.09
C LEU A 187 10.86 -4.90 -3.26
N THR A 188 10.85 -4.85 -1.92
CA THR A 188 11.36 -5.99 -1.12
C THR A 188 10.56 -7.25 -1.32
N ASP A 189 9.28 -7.14 -1.65
CA ASP A 189 8.46 -8.31 -1.92
C ASP A 189 8.90 -9.03 -3.20
N TYR A 190 9.77 -8.41 -4.00
CA TYR A 190 10.32 -8.94 -5.25
C TYR A 190 11.79 -9.42 -5.11
N ASP A 191 12.38 -9.41 -3.90
CA ASP A 191 13.81 -9.74 -3.66
C ASP A 191 14.21 -11.16 -4.12
N ASP A 192 13.27 -12.10 -4.15
CA ASP A 192 13.50 -13.47 -4.61
C ASP A 192 13.60 -13.58 -6.15
N ILE A 193 13.04 -12.62 -6.89
CA ILE A 193 13.00 -12.65 -8.37
C ILE A 193 13.82 -11.54 -9.04
N ARG A 194 14.08 -10.42 -8.36
CA ARG A 194 15.02 -9.40 -8.85
C ARG A 194 16.48 -9.81 -8.58
N THR A 195 17.39 -9.31 -9.40
CA THR A 195 18.84 -9.58 -9.33
C THR A 195 19.66 -8.29 -9.34
N CYS A 196 19.12 -7.21 -9.90
CA CYS A 196 19.87 -5.97 -10.11
C CYS A 196 20.12 -5.17 -8.82
N CYS A 197 19.30 -5.38 -7.79
CA CYS A 197 19.37 -4.70 -6.51
C CYS A 197 18.87 -5.61 -5.40
N ASP A 198 19.24 -5.30 -4.16
CA ASP A 198 18.80 -6.01 -2.96
C ASP A 198 18.16 -5.07 -1.94
N LYS A 199 17.25 -5.61 -1.13
CA LYS A 199 16.67 -4.94 0.05
C LYS A 199 16.15 -3.54 -0.29
N ALA A 200 16.89 -2.52 0.10
CA ALA A 200 16.45 -1.14 0.08
C ALA A 200 16.99 -0.33 -1.10
N ASN A 201 17.82 -0.97 -1.94
CA ASN A 201 18.36 -0.42 -3.16
C ASN A 201 17.38 -0.60 -4.32
N ILE A 202 17.38 0.36 -5.24
CA ILE A 202 16.53 0.34 -6.44
C ILE A 202 17.32 0.87 -7.64
N CYS A 203 16.89 0.47 -8.82
CA CYS A 203 17.27 1.08 -10.09
C CYS A 203 16.09 0.99 -11.07
N ASN A 204 16.23 1.60 -12.25
CA ASN A 204 15.17 1.61 -13.24
C ASN A 204 14.82 0.22 -13.78
N LYS A 205 15.71 -0.78 -13.65
CA LYS A 205 15.39 -2.18 -14.00
C LYS A 205 14.37 -2.81 -13.06
N CYS A 206 14.56 -2.71 -11.74
CA CYS A 206 13.60 -3.29 -10.80
C CYS A 206 12.38 -2.39 -10.58
N TRP A 207 12.46 -1.10 -10.90
CA TRP A 207 11.27 -0.24 -10.88
C TRP A 207 10.16 -0.72 -11.82
N GLN A 208 10.50 -1.47 -12.88
CA GLN A 208 9.52 -2.08 -13.78
C GLN A 208 8.56 -3.03 -13.07
N PHE A 209 8.94 -3.63 -11.93
CA PHE A 209 7.98 -4.37 -11.09
C PHE A 209 6.87 -3.49 -10.51
N ILE A 210 7.19 -2.24 -10.14
CA ILE A 210 6.18 -1.27 -9.68
C ILE A 210 5.33 -0.82 -10.87
N THR A 211 5.92 -0.55 -12.03
CA THR A 211 5.20 -0.23 -13.28
C THR A 211 4.18 -1.32 -13.63
N MET A 212 4.61 -2.57 -13.70
CA MET A 212 3.74 -3.74 -13.96
C MET A 212 2.61 -3.82 -12.93
N ALA A 213 2.92 -3.64 -11.65
CA ALA A 213 1.95 -3.73 -10.57
C ALA A 213 0.88 -2.62 -10.67
N ILE A 214 1.29 -1.37 -10.93
CA ILE A 214 0.37 -0.24 -11.14
C ILE A 214 -0.53 -0.50 -12.34
N LYS A 215 0.00 -0.97 -13.49
CA LYS A 215 -0.82 -1.27 -14.68
C LYS A 215 -1.94 -2.27 -14.37
N VAL A 216 -1.59 -3.39 -13.74
CA VAL A 216 -2.55 -4.45 -13.45
C VAL A 216 -3.60 -4.00 -12.43
N VAL A 217 -3.16 -3.36 -11.34
CA VAL A 217 -4.06 -2.94 -10.26
C VAL A 217 -4.94 -1.77 -10.71
N ASP A 218 -4.40 -0.75 -11.39
CA ASP A 218 -5.17 0.41 -11.84
C ASP A 218 -6.27 0.00 -12.83
N VAL A 219 -5.96 -0.90 -13.79
CA VAL A 219 -6.95 -1.44 -14.73
C VAL A 219 -8.05 -2.20 -13.99
N ALA A 220 -7.70 -3.08 -13.04
CA ALA A 220 -8.72 -3.80 -12.27
C ALA A 220 -9.61 -2.85 -11.44
N LEU A 221 -9.02 -1.87 -10.77
CA LEU A 221 -9.76 -0.87 -9.99
C LEU A 221 -10.72 -0.03 -10.87
N ARG A 222 -10.31 0.31 -12.10
CA ARG A 222 -11.14 1.11 -13.02
C ARG A 222 -12.18 0.27 -13.74
N GLU A 223 -11.79 -0.82 -14.37
CA GLU A 223 -12.64 -1.60 -15.27
C GLU A 223 -13.53 -2.60 -14.54
N ASP A 224 -13.02 -3.23 -13.48
CA ASP A 224 -13.75 -4.30 -12.78
C ASP A 224 -14.59 -3.72 -11.64
N PHE A 225 -14.03 -2.76 -10.88
CA PHE A 225 -14.72 -2.15 -9.73
C PHE A 225 -15.36 -0.79 -10.04
N GLY A 226 -15.07 -0.20 -11.19
CA GLY A 226 -15.64 1.08 -11.61
C GLY A 226 -15.22 2.25 -10.72
N PHE A 227 -14.02 2.23 -10.14
CA PHE A 227 -13.49 3.36 -9.38
C PHE A 227 -12.90 4.40 -10.32
N LYS A 228 -13.14 5.68 -10.02
CA LYS A 228 -12.72 6.80 -10.86
C LYS A 228 -11.51 7.54 -10.28
N HIS A 229 -11.55 7.81 -8.98
CA HIS A 229 -10.60 8.68 -8.29
C HIS A 229 -9.51 7.83 -7.63
N ILE A 230 -8.58 7.36 -8.43
CA ILE A 230 -7.41 6.59 -7.98
C ILE A 230 -6.18 7.48 -8.12
N MET A 231 -5.45 7.66 -7.02
CA MET A 231 -4.18 8.38 -7.00
C MET A 231 -3.07 7.42 -6.58
N TRP A 232 -2.10 7.23 -7.47
CA TRP A 232 -0.85 6.53 -7.17
C TRP A 232 0.20 7.52 -6.67
N VAL A 233 0.95 7.14 -5.67
CA VAL A 233 1.92 8.00 -4.98
C VAL A 233 3.20 7.22 -4.77
N TYR A 234 4.33 7.77 -5.19
CA TYR A 234 5.64 7.21 -4.89
C TYR A 234 5.91 7.22 -3.38
N SER A 235 6.40 6.12 -2.82
CA SER A 235 6.61 5.98 -1.37
C SER A 235 7.79 6.79 -0.81
N GLY A 236 8.54 7.47 -1.70
CA GLY A 236 9.75 8.22 -1.41
C GLY A 236 11.03 7.38 -1.49
N ARG A 237 10.89 6.05 -1.66
CA ARG A 237 12.03 5.14 -1.81
C ARG A 237 11.78 4.08 -2.88
N ARG A 238 11.13 2.97 -2.55
CA ARG A 238 11.18 1.72 -3.36
C ARG A 238 9.82 1.10 -3.63
N GLY A 239 8.77 1.90 -3.57
CA GLY A 239 7.42 1.40 -3.67
C GLY A 239 6.45 2.49 -4.10
N ALA A 240 5.19 2.10 -4.23
CA ALA A 240 4.10 3.00 -4.57
C ALA A 240 2.83 2.66 -3.76
N HIS A 241 2.09 3.70 -3.41
CA HIS A 241 0.82 3.59 -2.70
C HIS A 241 -0.33 4.01 -3.61
N ALA A 242 -1.40 3.23 -3.67
CA ALA A 242 -2.65 3.68 -4.27
C ALA A 242 -3.59 4.25 -3.20
N TRP A 243 -4.31 5.30 -3.55
CA TRP A 243 -5.40 5.88 -2.77
C TRP A 243 -6.66 5.95 -3.64
N VAL A 244 -7.59 5.03 -3.40
CA VAL A 244 -8.90 5.01 -4.06
C VAL A 244 -9.88 5.86 -3.25
N CYS A 245 -10.27 6.98 -3.82
CA CYS A 245 -10.90 8.10 -3.12
C CYS A 245 -12.40 8.23 -3.42
N ASP A 246 -12.97 7.42 -4.31
CA ASP A 246 -14.42 7.38 -4.56
C ASP A 246 -15.20 7.23 -3.25
N LYS A 247 -16.30 7.96 -3.08
CA LYS A 247 -17.14 7.89 -1.87
C LYS A 247 -17.52 6.45 -1.50
N LYS A 248 -17.93 5.65 -2.49
CA LYS A 248 -18.27 4.24 -2.31
C LYS A 248 -17.08 3.43 -1.77
N ALA A 249 -15.85 3.73 -2.21
CA ALA A 249 -14.65 3.08 -1.73
C ALA A 249 -14.34 3.50 -0.28
N ARG A 250 -14.52 4.80 0.02
CA ARG A 250 -14.22 5.35 1.35
C ARG A 250 -15.08 4.70 2.44
N THR A 251 -16.35 4.44 2.14
CA THR A 251 -17.33 3.89 3.10
C THR A 251 -17.39 2.36 3.12
N MET A 252 -16.54 1.64 2.38
CA MET A 252 -16.52 0.17 2.42
C MET A 252 -16.06 -0.33 3.77
N GLY A 253 -16.83 -1.24 4.38
CA GLY A 253 -16.42 -1.97 5.57
C GLY A 253 -15.35 -3.02 5.28
N ASP A 254 -14.72 -3.53 6.34
CA ASP A 254 -13.57 -4.44 6.24
C ASP A 254 -13.85 -5.71 5.41
N GLN A 255 -15.08 -6.22 5.41
CA GLN A 255 -15.41 -7.41 4.62
C GLN A 255 -15.31 -7.16 3.11
N MET A 256 -15.85 -6.04 2.63
CA MET A 256 -15.76 -5.66 1.21
C MET A 256 -14.30 -5.38 0.82
N ARG A 257 -13.55 -4.73 1.71
CA ARG A 257 -12.12 -4.49 1.53
C ARG A 257 -11.32 -5.78 1.40
N ARG A 258 -11.55 -6.75 2.30
CA ARG A 258 -10.97 -8.10 2.22
C ARG A 258 -11.30 -8.79 0.90
N SER A 259 -12.53 -8.66 0.40
CA SER A 259 -12.92 -9.25 -0.89
C SER A 259 -12.19 -8.63 -2.08
N ILE A 260 -12.05 -7.29 -2.11
CA ILE A 260 -11.28 -6.61 -3.18
C ILE A 260 -9.80 -6.97 -3.10
N ALA A 261 -9.24 -6.95 -1.90
CA ALA A 261 -7.85 -7.34 -1.67
C ALA A 261 -7.63 -8.80 -2.14
N GLY A 262 -8.48 -9.73 -1.73
CA GLY A 262 -8.41 -11.13 -2.14
C GLY A 262 -8.65 -11.38 -3.63
N TYR A 263 -9.42 -10.52 -4.31
CA TYR A 263 -9.58 -10.55 -5.77
C TYR A 263 -8.26 -10.24 -6.49
N LEU A 264 -7.46 -9.34 -5.93
CA LEU A 264 -6.17 -8.94 -6.49
C LEU A 264 -5.00 -9.81 -5.98
N GLU A 265 -5.17 -10.58 -4.91
CA GLU A 265 -4.14 -11.43 -4.30
C GLU A 265 -3.97 -12.77 -5.04
N VAL A 266 -3.03 -12.80 -6.00
CA VAL A 266 -2.71 -14.00 -6.79
C VAL A 266 -1.52 -14.77 -6.23
N ILE A 267 -0.47 -14.06 -5.83
CA ILE A 267 0.76 -14.64 -5.29
C ILE A 267 0.53 -14.97 -3.81
N LYS A 268 0.61 -16.25 -3.43
CA LYS A 268 0.45 -16.70 -2.05
C LYS A 268 1.65 -17.51 -1.61
N GLY A 269 2.14 -17.25 -0.38
CA GLY A 269 3.28 -17.94 0.22
C GLY A 269 4.58 -17.11 0.24
N GLY A 270 5.43 -17.37 1.23
CA GLY A 270 6.68 -16.63 1.47
C GLY A 270 7.85 -17.07 0.57
N ALA A 271 9.04 -16.49 0.78
CA ALA A 271 10.24 -16.81 0.00
C ALA A 271 10.63 -18.31 0.01
N GLN A 272 10.28 -19.04 1.08
CA GLN A 272 10.57 -20.47 1.23
C GLN A 272 9.43 -21.39 0.75
N SER A 273 8.31 -20.87 0.27
CA SER A 273 7.23 -21.73 -0.22
C SER A 273 7.59 -22.37 -1.57
N GLY A 274 6.99 -23.53 -1.85
CA GLY A 274 6.92 -24.12 -3.19
C GLY A 274 6.19 -23.20 -4.19
N LYS A 275 5.49 -23.77 -5.16
CA LYS A 275 4.71 -23.02 -6.16
C LYS A 275 3.82 -21.93 -5.51
N LYS A 276 4.03 -20.65 -5.87
CA LYS A 276 3.33 -19.51 -5.25
C LYS A 276 2.02 -19.15 -5.94
N VAL A 277 1.84 -19.62 -7.17
CA VAL A 277 0.67 -19.39 -8.00
C VAL A 277 -0.12 -20.69 -8.14
N ASN A 278 -1.30 -20.73 -7.53
CA ASN A 278 -2.20 -21.88 -7.59
C ASN A 278 -3.59 -21.38 -8.03
N LEU A 279 -3.80 -21.43 -9.35
CA LEU A 279 -4.92 -20.76 -9.99
C LEU A 279 -5.91 -21.76 -10.59
N TRP A 280 -7.19 -21.47 -10.43
CA TRP A 280 -8.25 -22.24 -11.08
C TRP A 280 -8.24 -22.04 -12.60
N ARG A 281 -8.75 -23.02 -13.34
CA ARG A 281 -8.81 -23.03 -14.82
C ARG A 281 -10.24 -23.28 -15.30
N PRO A 282 -10.72 -22.57 -16.34
CA PRO A 282 -10.02 -21.53 -17.11
C PRO A 282 -9.69 -20.29 -16.26
N LEU A 283 -8.67 -19.52 -16.68
CA LEU A 283 -8.25 -18.31 -15.97
C LEU A 283 -9.43 -17.33 -15.87
N HIS A 284 -9.61 -16.74 -14.68
CA HIS A 284 -10.56 -15.63 -14.50
C HIS A 284 -10.24 -14.48 -15.48
N PRO A 285 -11.23 -13.75 -16.03
CA PRO A 285 -10.99 -12.69 -17.03
C PRO A 285 -9.93 -11.67 -16.62
N HIS A 286 -9.91 -11.25 -15.35
CA HIS A 286 -8.84 -10.38 -14.81
C HIS A 286 -7.45 -10.97 -14.97
N LEU A 287 -7.27 -12.26 -14.68
CA LEU A 287 -5.98 -12.94 -14.81
C LEU A 287 -5.58 -13.13 -16.27
N ALA A 288 -6.54 -13.43 -17.14
CA ALA A 288 -6.27 -13.53 -18.58
C ALA A 288 -5.82 -12.17 -19.16
N ARG A 289 -6.50 -11.08 -18.81
CA ARG A 289 -6.13 -9.69 -19.19
C ARG A 289 -4.77 -9.28 -18.59
N SER A 290 -4.54 -9.62 -17.32
CA SER A 290 -3.28 -9.34 -16.63
C SER A 290 -2.13 -10.08 -17.32
N LEU A 291 -2.31 -11.36 -17.63
CA LEU A 291 -1.32 -12.15 -18.34
C LEU A 291 -0.97 -11.52 -19.69
N GLU A 292 -1.97 -11.08 -20.47
CA GLU A 292 -1.72 -10.41 -21.76
C GLU A 292 -0.88 -9.13 -21.58
N THR A 293 -1.21 -8.33 -20.57
CA THR A 293 -0.49 -7.09 -20.24
C THR A 293 0.96 -7.36 -19.83
N LEU A 294 1.21 -8.47 -19.12
CA LEU A 294 2.51 -8.78 -18.51
C LEU A 294 3.44 -9.59 -19.43
N LYS A 295 2.97 -10.13 -20.56
CA LYS A 295 3.77 -10.97 -21.45
C LYS A 295 5.02 -10.28 -22.00
N SER A 296 4.90 -9.02 -22.44
CA SER A 296 6.06 -8.26 -22.96
C SER A 296 7.07 -7.96 -21.86
N HIS A 297 6.60 -7.49 -20.71
CA HIS A 297 7.43 -7.23 -19.53
C HIS A 297 8.13 -8.50 -19.02
N PHE A 298 7.51 -9.67 -19.13
CA PHE A 298 8.17 -10.91 -18.78
C PHE A 298 9.42 -11.15 -19.65
N VAL A 299 9.37 -10.88 -20.94
CA VAL A 299 10.53 -11.04 -21.82
C VAL A 299 11.58 -9.97 -21.52
N GLU A 300 11.19 -8.70 -21.60
CA GLU A 300 12.12 -7.56 -21.53
C GLU A 300 12.65 -7.36 -20.09
N ASP A 301 11.77 -7.29 -19.11
CA ASP A 301 12.15 -6.93 -17.74
C ASP A 301 12.60 -8.14 -16.93
N VAL A 302 11.94 -9.29 -17.08
CA VAL A 302 12.30 -10.48 -16.30
C VAL A 302 13.41 -11.28 -16.97
N LEU A 303 13.20 -11.79 -18.18
CA LEU A 303 14.16 -12.70 -18.81
C LEU A 303 15.46 -11.99 -19.21
N GLU A 304 15.38 -10.77 -19.75
CA GLU A 304 16.55 -10.03 -20.24
C GLU A 304 17.16 -9.13 -19.16
N ALA A 305 16.37 -8.24 -18.53
CA ALA A 305 16.94 -7.25 -17.63
C ALA A 305 17.32 -7.79 -16.24
N GLN A 306 16.52 -8.71 -15.67
CA GLN A 306 16.84 -9.38 -14.41
C GLN A 306 17.65 -10.68 -14.63
N ASP A 307 17.43 -11.41 -15.72
CA ASP A 307 18.11 -12.70 -15.99
C ASP A 307 18.14 -13.63 -14.75
N PRO A 308 17.01 -13.87 -14.06
CA PRO A 308 16.99 -14.47 -12.73
C PRO A 308 17.47 -15.93 -12.73
N TRP A 309 17.40 -16.62 -13.85
CA TRP A 309 17.79 -18.02 -13.98
C TRP A 309 19.19 -18.20 -14.56
N ALA A 310 20.00 -17.15 -14.68
CA ALA A 310 21.41 -17.30 -15.02
C ALA A 310 22.13 -18.22 -14.02
N SER A 311 21.83 -18.06 -12.72
CA SER A 311 22.36 -18.90 -11.65
C SER A 311 21.68 -20.27 -11.60
N ASN A 312 22.46 -21.30 -11.26
CA ASN A 312 21.96 -22.67 -11.21
C ASN A 312 20.92 -22.87 -10.09
N GLU A 313 21.08 -22.18 -8.96
CA GLU A 313 20.16 -22.26 -7.83
C GLU A 313 18.76 -21.76 -8.21
N ARG A 314 18.68 -20.62 -8.89
CA ARG A 314 17.40 -20.06 -9.37
C ARG A 314 16.86 -20.81 -10.58
N ALA A 315 17.71 -21.38 -11.42
CA ALA A 315 17.28 -22.27 -12.50
C ALA A 315 16.64 -23.57 -11.97
N GLU A 316 17.14 -24.14 -10.87
CA GLU A 316 16.50 -25.30 -10.23
C GLU A 316 15.11 -24.95 -9.70
N ARG A 317 14.94 -23.72 -9.18
CA ARG A 317 13.62 -23.23 -8.78
C ARG A 317 12.64 -23.16 -9.97
N LEU A 318 13.09 -22.74 -11.16
CA LEU A 318 12.27 -22.79 -12.36
C LEU A 318 11.81 -24.22 -12.69
N LEU A 319 12.71 -25.21 -12.58
CA LEU A 319 12.36 -26.62 -12.82
C LEU A 319 11.27 -27.11 -11.86
N GLN A 320 11.30 -26.70 -10.60
CA GLN A 320 10.27 -27.06 -9.60
C GLN A 320 8.86 -26.53 -9.95
N LEU A 321 8.75 -25.53 -10.82
CA LEU A 321 7.47 -24.96 -11.26
C LEU A 321 6.88 -25.69 -12.48
N LEU A 322 7.67 -26.54 -13.14
CA LEU A 322 7.24 -27.34 -14.28
C LEU A 322 6.58 -28.65 -13.84
N PRO A 323 5.61 -29.18 -14.61
CA PRO A 323 4.76 -30.28 -14.17
C PRO A 323 5.39 -31.67 -14.34
N ASP A 324 6.46 -31.82 -15.12
CA ASP A 324 7.01 -33.12 -15.54
C ASP A 324 8.49 -33.29 -15.12
N LYS A 325 8.77 -34.35 -14.36
CA LYS A 325 10.12 -34.63 -13.83
C LYS A 325 11.13 -35.04 -14.91
N ASN A 326 10.70 -35.75 -15.96
CA ASN A 326 11.59 -36.20 -17.03
C ASN A 326 12.03 -35.02 -17.92
N LEU A 327 11.11 -34.08 -18.16
CA LEU A 327 11.41 -32.79 -18.78
C LEU A 327 12.43 -32.03 -17.92
N ASN A 328 12.20 -31.96 -16.61
CA ASN A 328 13.11 -31.29 -15.68
C ASN A 328 14.52 -31.90 -15.70
N ASP A 329 14.64 -33.22 -15.66
CA ASP A 329 15.93 -33.91 -15.70
C ASP A 329 16.66 -33.70 -17.04
N SER A 330 15.91 -33.63 -18.14
CA SER A 330 16.48 -33.36 -19.47
C SER A 330 16.95 -31.91 -19.61
N LEU A 331 16.18 -30.95 -19.08
CA LEU A 331 16.58 -29.54 -19.02
C LEU A 331 17.82 -29.36 -18.15
N ARG A 332 17.85 -29.98 -16.96
CA ARG A 332 18.99 -29.94 -16.05
C ARG A 332 20.27 -30.43 -16.74
N LYS A 333 20.23 -31.63 -17.36
CA LYS A 333 21.36 -32.16 -18.13
C LYS A 333 21.81 -31.21 -19.25
N LYS A 334 20.86 -30.59 -19.96
CA LYS A 334 21.17 -29.65 -21.04
C LYS A 334 21.85 -28.38 -20.52
N TRP A 335 21.42 -27.85 -19.39
CA TRP A 335 21.99 -26.66 -18.78
C TRP A 335 23.34 -26.94 -18.10
N ASP A 336 23.52 -28.11 -17.51
CA ASP A 336 24.80 -28.56 -16.94
C ASP A 336 25.85 -28.79 -18.04
N ALA A 337 25.44 -29.30 -19.21
CA ALA A 337 26.33 -29.52 -20.36
C ALA A 337 26.75 -28.21 -21.06
N ALA A 338 25.99 -27.12 -20.88
CA ALA A 338 26.31 -25.81 -21.41
C ALA A 338 26.08 -24.73 -20.33
N PRO A 339 27.02 -24.58 -19.37
CA PRO A 339 26.92 -23.57 -18.33
C PRO A 339 26.84 -22.14 -18.88
N GLY A 340 26.25 -21.21 -18.14
CA GLY A 340 26.18 -19.80 -18.53
C GLY A 340 25.03 -19.44 -19.49
N ARG A 341 24.07 -20.34 -19.72
CA ARG A 341 22.84 -20.04 -20.49
C ARG A 341 22.00 -18.97 -19.79
N SER A 342 21.60 -17.95 -20.55
CA SER A 342 20.68 -16.91 -20.10
C SER A 342 19.28 -17.44 -19.80
N SER A 343 18.50 -16.69 -19.02
CA SER A 343 17.10 -16.97 -18.70
C SER A 343 16.24 -17.06 -19.96
N THR A 344 16.47 -16.19 -20.94
CA THR A 344 15.80 -16.25 -22.26
C THR A 344 16.06 -17.59 -22.95
N SER A 345 17.31 -18.05 -22.95
CA SER A 345 17.69 -19.33 -23.56
C SER A 345 17.09 -20.52 -22.80
N LYS A 346 17.15 -20.49 -21.47
CA LYS A 346 16.56 -21.52 -20.60
C LYS A 346 15.05 -21.59 -20.77
N TRP A 347 14.37 -20.44 -20.92
CA TRP A 347 12.93 -20.39 -21.18
C TRP A 347 12.54 -21.00 -22.53
N ALA A 348 13.28 -20.67 -23.60
CA ALA A 348 13.09 -21.28 -24.91
C ALA A 348 13.40 -22.79 -24.92
N ASP A 349 14.38 -23.23 -24.13
CA ASP A 349 14.73 -24.64 -24.03
C ASP A 349 13.58 -25.51 -23.54
N ILE A 350 12.69 -24.98 -22.70
CA ILE A 350 11.50 -25.70 -22.21
C ILE A 350 10.68 -26.22 -23.39
N ASP A 351 10.40 -25.35 -24.37
CA ASP A 351 9.59 -25.72 -25.55
C ASP A 351 10.36 -26.65 -26.49
N VAL A 352 11.66 -26.42 -26.66
CA VAL A 352 12.52 -27.25 -27.53
C VAL A 352 12.60 -28.68 -27.00
N VAL A 353 12.87 -28.84 -25.70
CA VAL A 353 13.02 -30.16 -25.05
C VAL A 353 11.67 -30.87 -24.92
N ALA A 354 10.58 -30.13 -24.66
CA ALA A 354 9.23 -30.67 -24.69
C ALA A 354 8.89 -31.28 -26.07
N LYS A 355 9.20 -30.54 -27.15
CA LYS A 355 8.93 -30.98 -28.54
C LYS A 355 9.84 -32.11 -29.02
N SER A 356 11.03 -32.28 -28.44
CA SER A 356 11.94 -33.37 -28.81
C SER A 356 11.53 -34.74 -28.25
N GLY A 357 10.40 -34.83 -27.54
CA GLY A 357 9.90 -36.08 -26.97
C GLY A 357 10.67 -36.53 -25.72
N ALA A 358 11.27 -35.58 -24.98
CA ALA A 358 12.03 -35.89 -23.76
C ALA A 358 11.19 -36.59 -22.67
N SER A 359 9.87 -36.36 -22.65
CA SER A 359 8.90 -37.12 -21.87
C SER A 359 7.81 -37.68 -22.78
N LYS A 360 7.61 -39.00 -22.74
CA LYS A 360 6.62 -39.70 -23.58
C LYS A 360 5.17 -39.37 -23.19
N ASN A 361 4.95 -38.98 -21.93
CA ASN A 361 3.62 -38.74 -21.36
C ASN A 361 3.42 -37.26 -20.99
N LEU A 362 4.13 -36.35 -21.67
CA LEU A 362 4.06 -34.93 -21.37
C LEU A 362 2.66 -34.38 -21.66
N ASP A 363 2.01 -33.85 -20.62
CA ASP A 363 0.77 -33.12 -20.78
C ASP A 363 1.07 -31.69 -21.29
N ALA A 364 0.85 -31.47 -22.59
CA ALA A 364 1.08 -30.17 -23.22
C ALA A 364 0.19 -29.06 -22.65
N LYS A 365 -1.03 -29.38 -22.18
CA LYS A 365 -1.93 -28.41 -21.56
C LYS A 365 -1.41 -28.02 -20.19
N ALA A 366 -1.02 -28.99 -19.36
CA ALA A 366 -0.41 -28.71 -18.06
C ALA A 366 0.89 -27.90 -18.19
N LEU A 367 1.72 -28.19 -19.20
CA LEU A 367 2.93 -27.40 -19.46
C LEU A 367 2.61 -25.94 -19.81
N LEU A 368 1.63 -25.73 -20.70
CA LEU A 368 1.18 -24.38 -21.05
C LEU A 368 0.66 -23.63 -19.81
N GLU A 369 -0.18 -24.28 -18.99
CA GLU A 369 -0.73 -23.70 -17.77
C GLU A 369 0.36 -23.39 -16.74
N SER A 370 1.37 -24.25 -16.59
CA SER A 370 2.56 -23.97 -15.76
C SER A 370 3.37 -22.79 -16.27
N LYS A 371 3.56 -22.64 -17.59
CA LYS A 371 4.25 -21.47 -18.14
C LYS A 371 3.48 -20.18 -17.87
N GLN A 372 2.15 -20.20 -17.95
CA GLN A 372 1.32 -19.05 -17.59
C GLN A 372 1.44 -18.70 -16.09
N ASP A 373 1.44 -19.72 -15.22
CA ASP A 373 1.64 -19.51 -13.78
C ASP A 373 3.03 -18.92 -13.48
N ILE A 374 4.07 -19.37 -14.17
CA ILE A 374 5.44 -18.82 -14.02
C ILE A 374 5.49 -17.36 -14.45
N VAL A 375 4.86 -17.00 -15.58
CA VAL A 375 4.78 -15.59 -15.99
C VAL A 375 4.14 -14.76 -14.88
N LEU A 376 3.01 -15.21 -14.33
CA LEU A 376 2.35 -14.51 -13.22
C LEU A 376 3.21 -14.46 -11.96
N GLU A 377 3.88 -15.54 -11.56
CA GLU A 377 4.75 -15.57 -10.37
C GLU A 377 5.89 -14.52 -10.42
N TYR A 378 6.39 -14.26 -11.64
CA TYR A 378 7.50 -13.35 -11.88
C TYR A 378 7.08 -11.93 -12.28
N THR A 379 5.80 -11.64 -12.57
CA THR A 379 5.38 -10.32 -13.08
C THR A 379 4.15 -9.74 -12.39
N TYR A 380 3.31 -10.57 -11.78
CA TYR A 380 2.06 -10.11 -11.19
C TYR A 380 2.31 -9.29 -9.91
N PRO A 381 1.49 -8.25 -9.62
CA PRO A 381 1.59 -7.45 -8.41
C PRO A 381 1.70 -8.27 -7.11
N ARG A 382 2.66 -7.90 -6.26
CA ARG A 382 2.78 -8.36 -4.88
C ARG A 382 2.32 -7.21 -3.98
N LEU A 383 1.19 -7.41 -3.31
CA LEU A 383 0.52 -6.38 -2.52
C LEU A 383 0.73 -6.66 -1.04
N ASP A 384 1.03 -5.64 -0.24
CA ASP A 384 0.84 -5.73 1.21
C ASP A 384 -0.67 -5.68 1.48
N ILE A 385 -1.23 -6.89 1.59
CA ILE A 385 -2.66 -7.09 1.68
C ILE A 385 -3.24 -6.52 2.98
N GLU A 386 -2.46 -6.48 4.06
CA GLU A 386 -2.95 -6.02 5.38
C GLU A 386 -3.27 -4.52 5.37
N VAL A 387 -2.54 -3.73 4.57
CA VAL A 387 -2.82 -2.31 4.30
C VAL A 387 -4.22 -2.11 3.71
N SER A 388 -4.68 -3.09 2.90
CA SER A 388 -5.92 -3.00 2.15
C SER A 388 -7.14 -3.48 2.92
N LYS A 389 -6.97 -4.39 3.91
CA LYS A 389 -8.07 -5.15 4.54
C LYS A 389 -8.87 -4.38 5.58
N LYS A 390 -8.24 -3.49 6.36
CA LYS A 390 -8.86 -2.86 7.53
C LYS A 390 -9.05 -1.35 7.35
N LEU A 391 -10.20 -0.85 7.77
CA LEU A 391 -10.55 0.57 7.67
C LEU A 391 -9.68 1.45 8.56
N ASN A 392 -9.12 0.92 9.65
CA ASN A 392 -8.28 1.68 10.60
C ASN A 392 -6.78 1.69 10.27
N HIS A 393 -6.36 1.17 9.11
CA HIS A 393 -4.95 1.15 8.74
C HIS A 393 -4.43 2.57 8.44
N LEU A 394 -3.24 2.87 8.92
CA LEU A 394 -2.54 4.16 8.72
C LEU A 394 -1.58 4.02 7.54
N LEU A 395 -1.59 4.97 6.61
CA LEU A 395 -0.67 4.96 5.47
C LEU A 395 0.00 6.31 5.30
N LYS A 396 1.28 6.30 4.92
CA LYS A 396 2.12 7.49 4.75
C LYS A 396 1.45 8.53 3.85
N SER A 397 1.41 9.78 4.29
CA SER A 397 0.80 10.87 3.52
C SER A 397 1.54 11.13 2.20
N PRO A 398 0.83 11.50 1.13
CA PRO A 398 1.44 12.14 -0.04
C PRO A 398 2.22 13.39 0.35
N PHE A 399 3.22 13.74 -0.46
CA PHE A 399 4.11 14.90 -0.34
C PHE A 399 5.01 14.96 0.91
N VAL A 400 4.99 13.97 1.80
CA VAL A 400 6.00 13.92 2.88
C VAL A 400 7.37 13.62 2.28
N VAL A 401 8.43 14.06 2.97
CA VAL A 401 9.81 13.75 2.59
C VAL A 401 10.20 12.42 3.22
N HIS A 402 10.80 11.53 2.43
CA HIS A 402 11.34 10.29 2.97
C HIS A 402 12.70 10.57 3.65
N PRO A 403 12.86 10.30 4.96
CA PRO A 403 14.03 10.76 5.73
C PRO A 403 15.35 10.15 5.25
N GLY A 404 15.32 8.91 4.74
CA GLY A 404 16.53 8.23 4.27
C GLY A 404 16.98 8.60 2.85
N THR A 405 16.13 9.22 2.04
CA THR A 405 16.43 9.54 0.62
C THR A 405 16.31 11.03 0.31
N GLY A 406 15.63 11.80 1.17
CA GLY A 406 15.26 13.18 0.92
C GLY A 406 14.22 13.38 -0.19
N ARG A 407 13.78 12.32 -0.87
CA ARG A 407 12.80 12.43 -1.97
C ARG A 407 11.41 12.72 -1.43
N VAL A 408 10.67 13.54 -2.17
CA VAL A 408 9.27 13.84 -1.88
C VAL A 408 8.37 12.69 -2.37
N CYS A 409 7.38 12.30 -1.56
CA CYS A 409 6.39 11.27 -1.92
C CYS A 409 5.36 11.84 -2.91
N VAL A 410 5.75 11.98 -4.18
CA VAL A 410 4.95 12.65 -5.22
C VAL A 410 3.91 11.72 -5.87
N PRO A 411 2.77 12.25 -6.36
CA PRO A 411 1.87 11.50 -7.23
C PRO A 411 2.56 10.99 -8.49
N ILE A 412 2.13 9.82 -8.97
CA ILE A 412 2.59 9.18 -10.21
C ILE A 412 1.54 9.42 -11.30
N ASP A 413 1.95 9.88 -12.49
CA ASP A 413 1.07 10.05 -13.65
C ASP A 413 0.81 8.71 -14.34
N THR A 414 -0.37 8.14 -14.11
CA THR A 414 -0.73 6.84 -14.71
C THR A 414 -0.96 6.91 -16.22
N LYS A 415 -1.13 8.09 -16.81
CA LYS A 415 -1.26 8.22 -18.27
C LYS A 415 0.07 8.05 -19.00
N ARG A 416 1.17 8.34 -18.30
CA ARG A 416 2.55 8.25 -18.80
C ARG A 416 3.41 7.48 -17.80
N LEU A 417 2.90 6.32 -17.39
CA LEU A 417 3.47 5.54 -16.30
C LEU A 417 4.92 5.12 -16.57
N GLU A 418 5.24 4.78 -17.83
CA GLU A 418 6.59 4.39 -18.26
C GLU A 418 7.62 5.52 -18.17
N GLU A 419 7.18 6.78 -18.14
CA GLU A 419 8.06 7.95 -18.02
C GLU A 419 8.44 8.24 -16.56
N PHE A 420 7.83 7.58 -15.58
CA PHE A 420 8.11 7.85 -14.17
C PHE A 420 9.48 7.28 -13.75
N ASP A 421 10.43 8.18 -13.48
CA ASP A 421 11.75 7.84 -12.94
C ASP A 421 11.80 8.06 -11.40
N PRO A 422 11.85 6.99 -10.58
CA PRO A 422 11.93 7.12 -9.11
C PRO A 422 13.24 7.73 -8.63
N LEU A 423 14.30 7.70 -9.45
CA LEU A 423 15.61 8.26 -9.14
C LEU A 423 15.67 9.77 -9.42
N GLY A 424 14.90 10.23 -10.41
CA GLY A 424 14.74 11.65 -10.79
C GLY A 424 13.71 12.44 -9.98
N VAL A 425 12.98 11.80 -9.06
CA VAL A 425 12.05 12.50 -8.16
C VAL A 425 12.82 13.53 -7.31
N PRO A 426 12.32 14.79 -7.22
CA PRO A 426 13.04 15.86 -6.52
C PRO A 426 13.26 15.54 -5.04
N THR A 427 14.44 15.95 -4.56
CA THR A 427 14.78 15.88 -3.14
C THR A 427 14.47 17.20 -2.45
N VAL A 428 14.29 17.16 -1.13
CA VAL A 428 14.04 18.37 -0.35
C VAL A 428 15.16 19.39 -0.52
N GLN A 429 16.42 18.95 -0.58
CA GLN A 429 17.55 19.85 -0.78
C GLN A 429 17.57 20.46 -2.19
N SER A 430 17.27 19.67 -3.24
CA SER A 430 17.23 20.22 -4.61
C SER A 430 16.13 21.28 -4.73
N LEU A 431 14.97 21.05 -4.12
CA LEU A 431 13.86 22.01 -4.13
C LEU A 431 14.19 23.30 -3.39
N LEU A 432 14.88 23.23 -2.25
CA LEU A 432 15.29 24.43 -1.52
C LEU A 432 16.37 25.20 -2.30
N ALA A 433 17.30 24.51 -2.95
CA ALA A 433 18.29 25.12 -3.84
C ALA A 433 17.64 25.85 -5.03
N GLU A 434 16.62 25.26 -5.65
CA GLU A 434 15.87 25.87 -6.75
C GLU A 434 15.17 27.18 -6.32
N ILE A 435 14.64 27.21 -5.09
CA ILE A 435 14.06 28.43 -4.53
C ILE A 435 15.13 29.51 -4.33
N ASP A 436 16.26 29.18 -3.73
CA ASP A 436 17.31 30.16 -3.41
C ASP A 436 17.97 30.70 -4.69
N ALA A 437 18.01 29.87 -5.75
CA ALA A 437 18.46 30.25 -7.08
C ALA A 437 17.40 31.03 -7.90
N TRP A 438 16.14 31.09 -7.45
CA TRP A 438 15.07 31.75 -8.19
C TRP A 438 15.24 33.27 -8.17
N LYS A 439 15.64 33.85 -9.31
CA LYS A 439 15.89 35.29 -9.46
C LYS A 439 14.68 36.13 -9.86
N GLY A 440 13.49 35.53 -9.97
CA GLY A 440 12.30 36.24 -10.48
C GLY A 440 12.38 36.47 -11.99
N GLY A 441 11.22 36.53 -12.65
CA GLY A 441 11.12 36.95 -14.04
C GLY A 441 11.37 38.46 -14.14
N ASP A 442 12.62 38.89 -14.07
CA ASP A 442 13.05 40.25 -14.42
C ASP A 442 13.07 40.41 -15.95
N GLY A 443 11.88 40.37 -16.54
CA GLY A 443 11.65 40.51 -17.97
C GLY A 443 10.42 41.38 -18.24
N GLU A 444 10.71 42.65 -18.50
CA GLU A 444 9.84 43.72 -18.99
C GLU A 444 9.14 44.61 -17.95
N GLY A 445 9.64 45.85 -17.90
CA GLY A 445 9.03 46.97 -17.21
C GLY A 445 7.62 47.23 -17.73
N GLY A 446 6.66 47.04 -16.85
CA GLY A 446 5.26 47.40 -17.03
C GLY A 446 4.70 47.80 -15.68
N GLU A 447 4.14 49.00 -15.63
CA GLU A 447 3.64 49.74 -14.47
C GLU A 447 2.94 48.89 -13.40
N ALA A 448 3.14 49.28 -12.15
CA ALA A 448 2.51 48.72 -10.96
C ALA A 448 0.97 48.76 -11.05
N GLY A 449 0.39 47.68 -11.57
CA GLY A 449 -1.04 47.35 -11.45
C GLY A 449 -1.35 46.69 -10.09
N PRO A 450 -2.61 46.77 -9.62
CA PRO A 450 -2.97 46.38 -8.26
C PRO A 450 -2.90 44.86 -8.06
N GLN A 451 -2.10 44.43 -7.07
CA GLN A 451 -2.09 43.11 -6.43
C GLN A 451 -1.97 41.89 -7.36
N GLN A 452 -0.77 41.68 -7.92
CA GLN A 452 -0.35 40.32 -8.31
C GLN A 452 -0.33 39.44 -7.05
N LYS A 453 -1.22 38.45 -6.97
CA LYS A 453 -1.15 37.38 -5.96
C LYS A 453 0.25 36.74 -6.07
N GLY A 454 1.04 36.83 -5.01
CA GLY A 454 2.37 36.24 -4.97
C GLY A 454 2.32 34.75 -5.35
N VAL A 455 3.11 34.37 -6.35
CA VAL A 455 3.29 32.99 -6.81
C VAL A 455 3.80 32.14 -5.65
N GLN A 456 3.14 31.01 -5.37
CA GLN A 456 3.55 30.13 -4.26
C GLN A 456 4.94 29.54 -4.52
N ASP A 457 5.74 29.31 -3.48
CA ASP A 457 7.14 28.88 -3.66
C ASP A 457 7.28 27.56 -4.42
N TRP A 458 6.36 26.61 -4.25
CA TRP A 458 6.38 25.34 -5.01
C TRP A 458 6.12 25.51 -6.51
N GLU A 459 5.53 26.64 -6.95
CA GLU A 459 5.34 26.93 -8.38
C GLU A 459 6.65 27.36 -9.06
N LYS A 460 7.70 27.61 -8.28
CA LYS A 460 9.04 28.02 -8.74
C LYS A 460 10.03 26.85 -8.80
N THR A 461 9.57 25.65 -8.46
CA THR A 461 10.42 24.46 -8.31
C THR A 461 9.95 23.31 -9.18
N SER A 462 10.79 22.28 -9.30
CA SER A 462 10.49 20.99 -9.93
C SER A 462 9.38 20.21 -9.21
N LEU A 463 8.89 20.69 -8.05
CA LEU A 463 7.69 20.15 -7.39
C LEU A 463 6.38 20.56 -8.08
N LYS A 464 6.39 21.64 -8.87
CA LYS A 464 5.21 22.20 -9.56
C LYS A 464 4.36 21.17 -10.30
N PRO A 465 4.88 20.37 -11.26
CA PRO A 465 4.04 19.46 -12.04
C PRO A 465 3.29 18.46 -11.16
N TYR A 466 3.90 17.98 -10.08
CA TYR A 466 3.30 17.05 -9.14
C TYR A 466 2.16 17.68 -8.34
N VAL A 467 2.32 18.94 -7.91
CA VAL A 467 1.27 19.68 -7.18
C VAL A 467 0.12 20.05 -8.13
N GLU A 468 0.40 20.38 -9.39
CA GLU A 468 -0.62 20.67 -10.40
C GLU A 468 -1.45 19.42 -10.75
N GLN A 469 -0.79 18.26 -10.88
CA GLN A 469 -1.46 16.97 -11.04
C GLN A 469 -2.36 16.68 -9.83
N PHE A 470 -1.85 16.84 -8.61
CA PHE A 470 -2.62 16.63 -7.39
C PHE A 470 -3.81 17.58 -7.29
N ARG A 471 -3.60 18.87 -7.56
CA ARG A 471 -4.67 19.87 -7.61
C ARG A 471 -5.77 19.46 -8.57
N SER A 472 -5.41 19.02 -9.78
CA SER A 472 -6.37 18.57 -10.79
C SER A 472 -7.17 17.37 -10.32
N PHE A 473 -6.51 16.39 -9.69
CA PHE A 473 -7.16 15.25 -9.07
C PHE A 473 -8.16 15.66 -7.98
N VAL A 474 -7.76 16.56 -7.08
CA VAL A 474 -8.59 17.04 -5.96
C VAL A 474 -9.81 17.82 -6.46
N ILE A 475 -9.65 18.66 -7.49
CA ILE A 475 -10.77 19.37 -8.12
C ILE A 475 -11.76 18.37 -8.73
N GLY A 476 -11.26 17.34 -9.44
CA GLY A 476 -12.10 16.29 -10.00
C GLY A 476 -12.89 15.52 -8.94
N LEU A 477 -12.22 15.16 -7.83
CA LEU A 477 -12.86 14.48 -6.71
C LEU A 477 -13.96 15.33 -6.05
N MET A 478 -13.68 16.61 -5.77
CA MET A 478 -14.66 17.51 -5.14
C MET A 478 -15.85 17.79 -6.06
N LYS A 479 -15.65 17.79 -7.39
CA LYS A 479 -16.74 17.95 -8.36
C LYS A 479 -17.72 16.78 -8.24
N ASP A 480 -17.22 15.56 -8.32
CA ASP A 480 -18.05 14.35 -8.24
C ASP A 480 -18.70 14.19 -6.85
N GLU A 481 -18.05 14.64 -5.76
CA GLU A 481 -18.65 14.65 -4.42
C GLU A 481 -19.87 15.60 -4.33
N ARG A 482 -19.83 16.75 -5.01
CA ARG A 482 -20.97 17.68 -5.08
C ARG A 482 -22.11 17.12 -5.92
N ASP A 483 -21.80 16.54 -7.08
CA ASP A 483 -22.82 15.99 -7.98
C ASP A 483 -23.61 14.85 -7.30
N VAL A 484 -22.96 14.05 -6.46
CA VAL A 484 -23.63 13.01 -5.66
C VAL A 484 -24.57 13.62 -4.60
N LYS A 485 -24.18 14.72 -3.95
CA LYS A 485 -25.06 15.42 -2.98
C LYS A 485 -26.30 15.98 -3.66
N VAL A 486 -26.13 16.72 -4.75
CA VAL A 486 -27.24 17.34 -5.50
C VAL A 486 -28.20 16.29 -6.07
N LYS A 487 -27.70 15.15 -6.54
CA LYS A 487 -28.57 14.05 -7.01
C LYS A 487 -29.42 13.45 -5.90
N ARG A 488 -28.82 13.20 -4.71
CA ARG A 488 -29.56 12.68 -3.56
C ARG A 488 -30.62 13.65 -3.06
N GLU A 489 -30.27 14.94 -2.94
CA GLU A 489 -31.25 15.98 -2.55
C GLU A 489 -32.44 16.01 -3.52
N ARG A 490 -32.20 15.89 -4.84
CA ARG A 490 -33.28 15.82 -5.84
C ARG A 490 -34.10 14.52 -5.80
N GLU A 491 -33.49 13.40 -5.45
CA GLU A 491 -34.19 12.11 -5.31
C GLU A 491 -35.03 12.07 -4.02
N GLU A 492 -34.55 12.66 -2.94
CA GLU A 492 -35.30 12.83 -1.68
C GLU A 492 -36.48 13.81 -1.87
N ASP A 493 -36.27 14.96 -2.51
CA ASP A 493 -37.33 15.92 -2.84
C ASP A 493 -38.38 15.37 -3.82
N GLY A 494 -38.01 14.36 -4.62
CA GLY A 494 -38.89 13.69 -5.59
C GLY A 494 -39.73 12.55 -5.03
N MET A 495 -39.46 12.10 -3.80
CA MET A 495 -40.25 11.07 -3.10
C MET A 495 -41.31 11.66 -2.15
N ASP A 496 -41.35 12.99 -1.99
CA ASP A 496 -42.28 13.71 -1.10
C ASP A 496 -43.55 14.23 -1.82
N PHE A 497 -43.93 13.66 -2.97
CA PHE A 497 -45.15 14.03 -3.72
C PHE A 497 -46.20 12.93 -3.84
#